data_AF-A0A957UCQ9-F1
#
_entry.id   AF-A0A957UCQ9-F1
#
_cell.length_a   1.000
_cell.length_b   1.000
_cell.length_c   1.000
_cell.angle_alpha   90.00
_cell.angle_beta   90.00
_cell.angle_gamma   90.00
#
_symmetry.space_group_name_H-M   'P 1'
#
loop_
_entity.id
_entity.type
_entity.pdbx_description
1 polymer ?
#
loop_
_entity_poly.entity_id
_entity_poly.type
_entity_poly.pdbx_seq_one_letter_code
_entity_poly.pdbx_strand_id
1 'polypeptide(L)' 'MASPLLQTVSTTPTDYWNDSCSIEELTYAIGHGAVGATTNPNIVLNVLNKEMHLWEDRIRAIIAENPTWS' A
#
# COMPACT_ATOMS: atom_id res chain seq x y z
N MET A 1 -24.04 0.25 -6.49
CA MET A 1 -23.60 0.93 -7.74
C MET A 1 -22.08 0.82 -7.81
N ALA A 2 -21.50 0.68 -9.00
CA ALA A 2 -20.04 0.67 -9.14
C ALA A 2 -19.44 2.02 -8.71
N SER A 3 -18.24 2.01 -8.13
CA SER A 3 -17.53 3.24 -7.77
C SER A 3 -17.04 3.97 -9.04
N PRO A 4 -16.78 5.29 -8.99
CA PRO A 4 -16.25 6.02 -10.14
C PRO A 4 -14.91 5.46 -10.66
N LEU A 5 -14.04 4.99 -9.75
CA LEU A 5 -12.78 4.34 -10.11
C LEU A 5 -13.03 3.02 -10.87
N LEU A 6 -13.91 2.17 -10.35
CA LEU A 6 -14.25 0.90 -10.99
C LEU A 6 -14.94 1.13 -12.35
N GLN A 7 -15.79 2.14 -12.46
CA GLN A 7 -16.42 2.52 -13.72
C GLN A 7 -15.38 2.97 -14.76
N THR A 8 -14.39 3.77 -14.34
CA THR A 8 -13.31 4.25 -15.22
C THR A 8 -12.58 3.05 -15.84
N VAL A 9 -12.01 2.17 -15.02
CA VAL A 9 -11.25 1.01 -15.52
C VAL A 9 -12.10 0.02 -16.33
N SER A 10 -13.41 -0.03 -16.08
CA SER A 10 -14.32 -0.94 -16.79
C SER A 10 -14.79 -0.40 -18.14
N THR A 11 -14.66 0.90 -18.39
CA THR A 11 -15.27 1.56 -19.58
C THR A 11 -14.25 2.30 -20.45
N THR A 12 -13.03 2.52 -19.97
CA THR A 12 -11.94 3.16 -20.71
C THR A 12 -10.71 2.26 -20.70
N PRO A 13 -9.78 2.41 -21.67
CA PRO A 13 -8.50 1.72 -21.66
C PRO A 13 -7.55 2.39 -20.66
N THR A 14 -7.89 2.32 -19.37
CA THR A 14 -7.14 3.00 -18.30
C THR A 14 -6.77 2.01 -17.20
N ASP A 15 -5.47 1.89 -16.94
CA ASP A 15 -4.97 1.18 -15.77
C ASP A 15 -4.93 2.13 -14.56
N TYR A 16 -5.65 1.78 -13.52
CA TYR A 16 -5.60 2.48 -12.24
C TYR A 16 -4.48 1.91 -11.36
N TRP A 17 -3.56 2.77 -10.92
CA TRP A 17 -2.53 2.45 -9.95
C TRP A 17 -2.69 3.34 -8.71
N ASN A 18 -2.52 2.77 -7.52
CA ASN A 18 -2.59 3.52 -6.27
C ASN A 18 -1.20 3.88 -5.74
N ASP A 19 -0.97 5.16 -5.47
CA ASP A 19 0.31 5.65 -4.93
C ASP A 19 0.34 5.52 -3.40
N SER A 20 0.36 4.29 -2.92
CA SER A 20 0.39 3.95 -1.50
C SER A 20 0.99 2.56 -1.26
N CYS A 21 1.47 2.33 -0.04
CA CYS A 21 1.77 1.01 0.49
C CYS A 21 1.00 0.68 1.77
N SER A 22 -0.03 1.45 2.13
CA SER A 22 -0.92 1.16 3.25
C SER A 22 -1.80 -0.05 2.94
N ILE A 23 -1.94 -0.96 3.89
CA ILE A 23 -2.79 -2.15 3.71
C ILE A 23 -4.25 -1.74 3.46
N GLU A 24 -4.74 -0.77 4.22
CA GLU A 24 -6.11 -0.26 4.09
C GLU A 24 -6.35 0.36 2.71
N GLU A 25 -5.46 1.26 2.28
CA GLU A 25 -5.60 1.99 1.01
C GLU A 25 -5.46 1.06 -0.19
N LEU A 26 -4.53 0.10 -0.13
CA LEU A 26 -4.38 -0.92 -1.16
C LEU A 26 -5.59 -1.86 -1.24
N THR A 27 -6.15 -2.25 -0.09
CA THR A 27 -7.37 -3.08 -0.05
C THR A 27 -8.54 -2.36 -0.72
N TYR A 28 -8.70 -1.07 -0.41
CA TYR A 28 -9.70 -0.22 -1.07
C TYR A 28 -9.45 -0.14 -2.58
N ALA A 29 -8.22 0.19 -2.98
CA ALA A 29 -7.85 0.39 -4.38
C ALA A 29 -8.08 -0.87 -5.22
N ILE A 30 -7.66 -2.04 -4.73
CA ILE A 30 -7.88 -3.33 -5.39
C ILE A 30 -9.38 -3.60 -5.56
N GLY A 31 -10.18 -3.36 -4.50
CA GLY A 31 -11.64 -3.49 -4.58
C GLY A 31 -12.31 -2.54 -5.58
N HIS A 32 -11.59 -1.51 -6.03
CA HIS A 32 -12.05 -0.49 -6.98
C HIS A 32 -11.36 -0.61 -8.36
N GLY A 33 -10.68 -1.72 -8.62
CA GLY A 33 -10.11 -2.05 -9.93
C GLY A 33 -8.68 -1.55 -10.15
N ALA A 34 -7.94 -1.24 -9.08
CA ALA A 34 -6.50 -1.00 -9.21
C ALA A 34 -5.78 -2.28 -9.68
N VAL A 35 -4.82 -2.11 -10.59
CA VAL A 35 -3.99 -3.19 -11.14
C VAL A 35 -2.53 -3.09 -10.70
N GLY A 36 -2.18 -2.03 -9.97
CA GLY A 36 -0.84 -1.82 -9.45
C GLY A 36 -0.79 -0.78 -8.35
N ALA A 37 0.39 -0.64 -7.77
CA ALA A 37 0.68 0.37 -6.78
C ALA A 37 2.11 0.88 -6.92
N THR A 38 2.33 2.12 -6.50
CA THR A 38 3.67 2.71 -6.39
C THR A 38 3.94 3.14 -4.96
N THR A 39 5.21 3.19 -4.62
CA THR A 39 5.66 3.77 -3.35
C THR A 39 6.94 4.57 -3.57
N ASN A 40 7.25 5.42 -2.61
CA ASN A 40 8.51 6.15 -2.52
C ASN A 40 8.85 6.34 -1.02
N PRO A 41 10.09 6.75 -0.67
CA PRO A 41 10.49 6.84 0.74
C PRO A 41 9.58 7.71 1.62
N ASN A 42 9.00 8.78 1.08
CA ASN A 42 8.08 9.63 1.85
C ASN A 42 6.74 8.93 2.12
N ILE A 43 6.19 8.23 1.12
CA ILE A 43 4.98 7.42 1.28
C ILE A 43 5.21 6.33 2.32
N VAL A 44 6.32 5.59 2.21
CA VAL A 44 6.67 4.54 3.18
C VAL A 44 6.75 5.10 4.59
N LEU A 45 7.44 6.23 4.80
CA LEU A 45 7.57 6.85 6.11
C LEU A 45 6.21 7.24 6.71
N ASN A 46 5.34 7.85 5.90
CA ASN A 46 4.01 8.28 6.35
C ASN A 46 3.10 7.10 6.69
N VAL A 47 3.07 6.08 5.83
CA VAL A 47 2.30 4.85 6.07
C VAL A 47 2.84 4.13 7.30
N LEU A 48 4.16 3.99 7.45
CA LEU A 48 4.76 3.32 8.59
C LEU A 48 4.43 4.04 9.91
N ASN A 49 4.43 5.37 9.93
CA ASN A 49 4.01 6.15 11.09
C ASN A 49 2.52 5.94 11.42
N LYS A 50 1.64 5.93 10.41
CA LYS A 50 0.19 5.69 10.58
C LYS A 50 -0.10 4.27 11.07
N GLU A 51 0.59 3.29 10.51
CA GLU A 51 0.34 1.86 10.68
C GLU A 51 1.37 1.17 11.58
N MET A 52 2.11 1.92 12.41
CA MET A 52 3.20 1.35 13.25
C MET A 52 2.72 0.16 14.08
N HIS A 53 1.47 0.21 14.56
CA HIS A 53 0.83 -0.87 15.30
C HIS A 53 0.76 -2.22 14.55
N LEU A 54 0.81 -2.22 13.21
CA LEU A 54 0.86 -3.43 12.38
C LEU A 54 2.31 -3.91 12.18
N TRP A 55 3.28 -3.00 12.22
CA TRP A 55 4.64 -3.24 11.74
C TRP A 55 5.68 -3.34 12.85
N GLU A 56 5.41 -2.82 14.06
CA GLU A 56 6.36 -2.75 15.16
C GLU A 56 6.97 -4.12 15.50
N ASP A 57 6.12 -5.14 15.68
CA ASP A 57 6.58 -6.49 16.00
C ASP A 57 7.45 -7.08 14.89
N ARG A 58 7.08 -6.85 13.61
CA ARG A 58 7.87 -7.34 12.48
C ARG A 58 9.22 -6.63 12.39
N ILE A 59 9.27 -5.33 12.63
CA ILE A 59 10.52 -4.56 12.66
C ILE A 59 11.44 -5.11 13.76
N ARG A 60 10.91 -5.31 14.98
CA ARG A 60 11.68 -5.88 16.10
C ARG A 60 12.19 -7.29 15.78
N ALA A 61 11.37 -8.11 15.13
CA ALA A 61 11.77 -9.44 14.68
C ALA A 61 12.91 -9.37 13.66
N ILE A 62 12.83 -8.50 12.64
CA ILE A 62 13.90 -8.33 11.64
C ILE A 62 15.21 -7.91 12.30
N ILE A 63 15.18 -6.99 13.26
CA ILE A 63 16.37 -6.55 14.02
C ILE A 63 16.97 -7.73 14.80
N ALA A 64 16.14 -8.51 15.48
CA ALA A 64 16.60 -9.66 16.27
C ALA A 64 17.15 -10.79 15.39
N GLU A 65 16.54 -11.04 14.23
CA GLU A 65 16.96 -12.03 13.23
C GLU A 65 18.28 -11.63 12.55
N ASN A 66 18.58 -10.33 12.48
CA ASN A 66 19.70 -9.80 11.72
C ASN A 66 20.55 -8.77 12.52
N PRO A 67 21.17 -9.18 13.64
CA PRO A 67 21.80 -8.25 14.59
C PRO A 67 23.05 -7.53 14.05
N THR A 68 23.57 -7.94 12.88
CA THR A 68 24.79 -7.40 12.26
C THR A 68 24.52 -6.69 10.93
N TRP A 69 23.26 -6.50 10.52
CA TRP A 69 22.95 -5.71 9.33
C TRP A 69 23.24 -4.22 9.58
N SER A 70 23.84 -3.58 8.58
CA SER A 70 24.25 -2.17 8.57
C SER A 70 23.67 -1.45 7.37
#